data_AF-A0A031LWB0-F1
#
_entry.id   AF-A0A031LWB0-F1
#
_cell.length_a   1.000
_cell.length_b   1.000
_cell.length_c   1.000
_cell.angle_alpha   90.00
_cell.angle_beta   90.00
_cell.angle_gamma   90.00
#
_symmetry.space_group_name_H-M   'P 1'
#
loop_
_entity.id
_entity.type
_entity.pdbx_description
1 polymer ?
#
loop_
_entity_poly.entity_id
_entity_poly.type
_entity_poly.pdbx_seq_one_letter_code
_entity_poly.pdbx_strand_id
1 'polypeptide(L)'
;MRRSGKSVLAVLLSRNKIYARVNFDDERLMGIDARELNKVLEAIYSLKGNAEVIILDEIQNVPGWELFVSRLRESKKVIVTGSNATLMSKEMATYMTGRHIDLTLYPFSFSEFL
;
A
#
# COMPACT_ATOMS: atom_id res chain seq x y z
N MET A 1 -11.84 3.80 -15.78
CA MET A 1 -11.39 5.04 -15.12
C MET A 1 -10.05 4.79 -14.41
N ARG A 2 -8.92 5.11 -15.05
CA ARG A 2 -7.57 4.83 -14.51
C ARG A 2 -6.92 6.15 -14.11
N ARG A 3 -7.29 6.68 -12.93
CA ARG A 3 -6.59 7.68 -12.10
C ARG A 3 -7.56 8.34 -11.11
N SER A 4 -8.06 7.56 -10.16
CA SER A 4 -9.03 8.02 -9.16
C SER A 4 -8.38 8.82 -8.01
N GLY A 5 -7.38 9.68 -8.28
CA GLY A 5 -6.78 10.63 -7.32
C GLY A 5 -6.01 10.06 -6.10
N LYS A 6 -6.15 8.78 -5.76
CA LYS A 6 -5.60 8.18 -4.52
C LYS A 6 -4.10 8.15 -4.46
N SER A 7 -3.46 7.67 -5.52
CA SER A 7 -2.00 7.61 -5.55
C SER A 7 -1.41 9.03 -5.54
N VAL A 8 -2.13 10.02 -6.09
CA VAL A 8 -1.76 11.43 -5.97
C VAL A 8 -1.92 11.90 -4.53
N LEU A 9 -3.04 11.61 -3.87
CA LEU A 9 -3.25 11.93 -2.46
C LEU A 9 -2.21 11.28 -1.53
N ALA A 10 -1.85 10.02 -1.74
CA ALA A 10 -0.81 9.33 -0.99
C ALA A 10 0.56 10.02 -1.14
N VAL A 11 0.89 10.47 -2.35
CA VAL A 11 2.09 11.27 -2.60
C VAL A 11 2.00 12.64 -1.94
N LEU A 12 0.84 13.31 -2.00
CA LEU A 12 0.62 14.60 -1.34
C LEU A 12 0.81 14.51 0.18
N LEU A 13 0.30 13.46 0.82
CA LEU A 13 0.47 13.18 2.25
C LEU A 13 1.92 12.89 2.65
N SER A 14 2.75 12.57 1.66
CA SER A 14 4.16 12.21 1.83
C SER A 14 5.13 13.32 1.42
N ARG A 15 4.63 14.48 0.94
CA ARG A 15 5.43 15.55 0.31
C ARG A 15 6.60 16.10 1.13
N ASN A 16 6.56 15.99 2.45
CA ASN A 16 7.61 16.48 3.36
C ASN A 16 8.43 15.36 4.02
N LYS A 17 8.38 14.14 3.47
CA LYS A 17 9.06 12.96 4.02
C LYS A 17 9.76 12.19 2.92
N ILE A 18 10.78 11.43 3.28
CA ILE A 18 11.37 10.46 2.36
C ILE A 18 10.38 9.31 2.20
N TYR A 19 9.80 9.18 1.01
CA TYR A 19 8.83 8.13 0.71
C TYR A 19 9.29 7.23 -0.43
N ALA A 20 8.83 5.98 -0.36
CA ALA A 20 8.94 5.01 -1.44
C ALA A 20 7.54 4.58 -1.87
N ARG A 21 7.35 4.38 -3.17
CA ARG A 21 6.10 3.90 -3.74
C ARG A 21 6.36 2.72 -4.66
N VAL A 22 5.54 1.68 -4.52
CA VAL A 22 5.50 0.53 -5.43
C VAL A 22 4.05 0.34 -5.88
N ASN A 23 3.87 0.05 -7.17
CA ASN A 23 2.57 -0.26 -7.75
C ASN A 23 2.55 -1.72 -8.18
N PHE A 24 1.68 -2.52 -7.57
CA PHE A 24 1.56 -3.96 -7.80
C PHE A 24 0.64 -4.31 -8.97
N ASP A 25 0.12 -3.31 -9.69
CA ASP A 25 -0.51 -3.44 -11.02
C ASP A 25 0.52 -3.30 -12.16
N ASP A 26 1.80 -3.08 -11.84
CA ASP A 26 2.88 -3.02 -12.83
C ASP A 26 3.15 -4.41 -13.41
N GLU A 27 3.23 -4.52 -14.74
CA GLU A 27 3.43 -5.80 -15.45
C GLU A 27 4.66 -6.57 -14.97
N ARG A 28 5.70 -5.86 -14.49
CA ARG A 28 6.95 -6.45 -13.97
C ARG A 28 6.78 -7.14 -12.63
N LEU A 29 5.69 -6.86 -11.92
CA LEU A 29 5.34 -7.43 -10.62
C LEU A 29 4.15 -8.39 -10.73
N MET A 30 3.70 -8.71 -11.94
CA MET A 30 2.63 -9.68 -12.12
C MET A 30 3.07 -11.06 -11.62
N GLY A 31 2.20 -11.69 -10.82
CA GLY A 31 2.41 -13.05 -10.31
C GLY A 31 3.29 -13.15 -9.07
N ILE A 32 3.77 -12.05 -8.51
CA ILE A 32 4.46 -12.09 -7.22
C ILE A 32 3.49 -12.48 -6.08
N ASP A 33 4.04 -13.04 -5.01
CA ASP A 33 3.30 -13.34 -3.78
C ASP A 33 4.02 -12.81 -2.53
N ALA A 34 3.42 -13.03 -1.37
CA ALA A 34 3.93 -12.59 -0.08
C ALA A 34 5.40 -12.94 0.20
N ARG A 35 5.91 -14.05 -0.34
CA ARG A 35 7.30 -14.52 -0.13
C ARG A 35 8.31 -13.61 -0.81
N GLU A 36 7.89 -12.90 -1.84
CA GLU A 36 8.74 -12.01 -2.64
C GLU A 36 8.66 -10.54 -2.23
N LEU A 37 7.68 -10.17 -1.41
CA LEU A 37 7.52 -8.79 -0.91
C LEU A 37 8.73 -8.30 -0.10
N ASN A 38 9.48 -9.21 0.54
CA ASN A 38 10.77 -8.86 1.18
C ASN A 38 11.79 -8.34 0.17
N LYS A 39 11.90 -8.95 -1.01
CA LYS A 39 12.83 -8.50 -2.06
C LYS A 39 12.45 -7.11 -2.56
N VAL A 40 11.15 -6.84 -2.67
CA VAL A 40 10.64 -5.50 -3.02
C VAL A 40 11.06 -4.47 -1.96
N LEU A 41 10.96 -4.82 -0.68
CA LEU A 41 11.38 -3.96 0.42
C LEU A 41 12.89 -3.70 0.43
N GLU A 42 13.70 -4.74 0.19
CA GLU A 42 15.16 -4.62 0.06
C GLU A 42 15.55 -3.71 -1.11
N ALA A 43 14.85 -3.83 -2.24
CA ALA A 43 15.04 -2.96 -3.40
C ALA A 43 14.68 -1.50 -3.07
N ILE A 44 13.58 -1.27 -2.34
CA ILE A 44 13.21 0.06 -1.83
C ILE A 44 14.35 0.65 -0.99
N TYR A 45 14.87 -0.12 -0.02
CA TYR A 45 15.94 0.37 0.85
C TYR A 45 17.25 0.63 0.11
N SER A 46 17.58 -0.19 -0.88
CA SER A 46 18.78 0.01 -1.71
C SER A 46 18.70 1.30 -2.55
N LEU A 47 17.51 1.69 -3.01
CA LEU A 47 17.32 2.85 -3.88
C LEU A 47 17.04 4.15 -3.13
N LYS A 48 16.34 4.08 -1.99
CA LYS A 48 15.83 5.24 -1.26
C LYS A 48 16.36 5.36 0.17
N GLY A 49 17.19 4.42 0.61
CA GLY A 49 17.63 4.35 2.00
C GLY A 49 16.46 4.12 2.95
N ASN A 50 16.52 4.72 4.13
CA ASN A 50 15.53 4.52 5.19
C ASN A 50 14.25 5.33 4.96
N ALA A 51 13.42 4.94 3.98
CA ALA A 51 12.14 5.60 3.72
C ALA A 51 11.27 5.65 4.99
N GLU A 52 10.70 6.83 5.27
CA GLU A 52 9.81 7.09 6.39
C GLU A 52 8.39 6.63 6.10
N VAL A 53 7.98 6.72 4.83
CA VAL A 53 6.66 6.33 4.34
C VAL A 53 6.81 5.35 3.19
N ILE A 54 6.10 4.22 3.28
CA ILE A 54 6.03 3.22 2.20
C ILE A 54 4.60 3.20 1.67
N ILE A 55 4.45 3.48 0.38
CA ILE A 55 3.17 3.46 -0.33
C ILE A 55 3.10 2.18 -1.16
N LEU A 56 2.14 1.32 -0.86
CA LEU A 56 1.86 0.07 -1.54
C LEU A 56 0.56 0.22 -2.33
N ASP A 57 0.69 0.45 -3.64
CA ASP A 57 -0.43 0.73 -4.54
C ASP A 57 -0.91 -0.53 -5.23
N GLU A 58 -2.23 -0.75 -5.24
CA GLU A 58 -2.89 -1.96 -5.74
C GLU A 58 -2.36 -3.25 -5.08
N ILE A 59 -1.99 -3.19 -3.79
CA ILE A 59 -1.37 -4.30 -3.04
C ILE A 59 -2.25 -5.56 -2.98
N GLN A 60 -3.57 -5.42 -3.12
CA GLN A 60 -4.49 -6.56 -3.16
C GLN A 60 -4.26 -7.51 -4.35
N ASN A 61 -3.48 -7.09 -5.36
CA ASN A 61 -3.05 -7.95 -6.46
C ASN A 61 -2.00 -8.99 -6.02
N VAL A 62 -1.41 -8.85 -4.83
CA VAL A 62 -0.41 -9.77 -4.28
C VAL A 62 -1.05 -10.69 -3.25
N PRO A 63 -1.20 -12.00 -3.49
CA PRO A 63 -1.78 -12.91 -2.51
C PRO A 63 -0.96 -13.00 -1.21
N GLY A 64 -1.64 -12.94 -0.05
CA GLY A 64 -1.03 -13.08 1.29
C GLY A 64 -0.26 -11.86 1.79
N TRP A 65 -0.48 -10.70 1.19
CA TRP A 65 0.23 -9.44 1.50
C TRP A 65 -0.03 -8.91 2.92
N GLU A 66 -1.11 -9.34 3.57
CA GLU A 66 -1.61 -8.80 4.84
C GLU A 66 -0.58 -8.95 5.96
N LEU A 67 0.02 -10.14 6.10
CA LEU A 67 1.06 -10.40 7.11
C LEU A 67 2.32 -9.56 6.87
N PHE A 68 2.68 -9.35 5.61
CA PHE A 68 3.81 -8.50 5.24
C PHE A 68 3.57 -7.04 5.67
N VAL A 69 2.39 -6.50 5.39
CA VAL A 69 2.02 -5.14 5.81
C VAL A 69 1.91 -5.03 7.32
N SER A 70 1.32 -6.03 7.99
CA SER A 70 1.25 -6.09 9.45
C SER A 70 2.63 -5.96 10.09
N ARG A 71 3.60 -6.79 9.64
CA ARG A 71 4.98 -6.73 10.11
C ARG A 71 5.67 -5.40 9.76
N LEU A 72 5.43 -4.85 8.57
CA LEU A 72 6.07 -3.60 8.14
C LEU A 72 5.61 -2.39 8.98
N ARG A 73 4.35 -2.40 9.44
CA ARG A 73 3.75 -1.34 10.27
C ARG A 73 4.42 -1.20 11.64
N GLU A 74 5.06 -2.24 12.16
CA GLU A 74 5.78 -2.17 13.45
C GLU A 74 6.92 -1.14 13.44
N SER A 75 7.48 -0.83 12.26
CA SER A 75 8.65 0.05 12.12
C SER A 75 8.48 1.20 11.13
N LYS A 76 7.38 1.25 10.36
CA LYS A 76 7.19 2.19 9.24
C LYS A 76 5.77 2.73 9.16
N LYS A 77 5.64 3.95 8.62
CA LYS A 77 4.34 4.45 8.15
C LYS A 77 4.05 3.80 6.80
N VAL A 78 2.96 3.04 6.73
CA VAL A 78 2.55 2.33 5.52
C VAL A 78 1.23 2.92 5.03
N ILE A 79 1.18 3.26 3.75
CA ILE A 79 -0.05 3.68 3.06
C ILE A 79 -0.37 2.57 2.06
N VAL A 80 -1.58 2.03 2.14
CA VAL A 80 -2.08 1.02 1.20
C VAL A 80 -3.21 1.63 0.37
N THR A 81 -3.19 1.36 -0.93
CA THR A 81 -4.26 1.78 -1.84
C THR A 81 -4.68 0.60 -2.69
N GLY A 82 -5.94 0.60 -3.11
CA GLY A 82 -6.43 -0.33 -4.11
C GLY A 82 -7.75 0.11 -4.70
N SER A 83 -8.06 -0.47 -5.85
CA SER A 83 -9.18 -0.09 -6.69
C SER A 83 -10.50 -0.81 -6.35
N ASN A 84 -10.47 -1.85 -5.50
CA ASN A 84 -11.64 -2.61 -5.08
C ASN A 84 -11.75 -2.72 -3.55
N ALA A 85 -12.98 -2.96 -3.05
CA ALA A 85 -13.28 -3.06 -1.62
C ALA A 85 -12.73 -4.34 -0.95
N THR A 86 -12.10 -5.22 -1.73
CA THR A 86 -11.48 -6.48 -1.27
C THR A 86 -10.30 -6.25 -0.31
N LEU A 87 -9.79 -5.00 -0.22
CA LEU A 87 -8.85 -4.58 0.82
C LEU A 87 -9.33 -4.84 2.24
N MET A 88 -10.63 -4.99 2.48
CA MET A 88 -11.15 -5.41 3.78
C MET A 88 -11.36 -6.94 3.82
N SER A 89 -10.29 -7.73 3.69
CA SER A 89 -10.36 -9.13 4.11
C SER A 89 -10.62 -9.16 5.62
N LYS A 90 -11.44 -10.10 6.11
CA LYS A 90 -11.78 -10.26 7.55
C LYS A 90 -10.55 -10.30 8.47
N GLU A 91 -9.40 -10.71 7.91
CA GLU A 91 -8.11 -10.75 8.59
C GLU A 91 -7.53 -9.35 8.83
N MET A 92 -7.61 -8.43 7.86
CA MET A 92 -7.14 -7.04 8.04
C MET A 92 -7.86 -6.33 9.19
N ALA A 93 -9.18 -6.49 9.33
CA ALA A 93 -9.93 -5.90 10.45
C ALA A 93 -9.42 -6.37 11.83
N THR A 94 -8.87 -7.58 11.90
CA THR A 94 -8.29 -8.15 13.11
C THR A 94 -6.88 -7.60 13.39
N TYR A 95 -6.06 -7.42 12.34
CA TYR A 95 -4.69 -6.88 12.43
C TYR A 95 -4.60 -5.34 12.47
N MET A 96 -5.70 -4.61 12.24
CA MET A 96 -5.76 -3.15 12.19
C MET A 96 -6.07 -2.45 13.52
N THR A 97 -6.19 -3.17 14.64
CA THR A 97 -6.59 -2.63 15.96
C THR A 97 -5.47 -1.90 16.74
N GLY A 98 -4.49 -1.29 16.06
CA GLY A 98 -3.25 -0.75 16.68
C GLY A 98 -3.08 0.78 16.61
N ARG A 99 -2.24 1.32 17.52
CA ARG A 99 -1.92 2.75 17.80
C ARG A 99 -1.18 3.52 16.67
N HIS A 100 -1.46 3.23 15.39
CA HIS A 100 -0.85 3.91 14.25
C HIS A 100 -1.93 4.53 13.34
N ILE A 101 -1.65 5.69 12.75
CA ILE A 101 -2.55 6.35 11.80
C ILE A 101 -2.48 5.57 10.48
N ASP A 102 -3.40 4.64 10.31
CA ASP A 102 -3.59 3.91 9.07
C ASP A 102 -4.41 4.77 8.11
N LEU A 103 -3.87 5.04 6.92
CA LEU A 103 -4.58 5.73 5.87
C LEU A 103 -4.80 4.76 4.70
N THR A 104 -5.93 4.06 4.75
CA THR A 104 -6.42 3.24 3.64
C THR A 104 -7.21 4.13 2.70
N LEU A 105 -6.78 4.24 1.44
CA LEU A 105 -7.52 5.00 0.42
C LEU A 105 -8.32 4.07 -0.47
N TYR A 106 -9.65 4.19 -0.39
CA TYR A 106 -10.59 3.42 -1.22
C TYR A 106 -10.87 4.09 -2.57
N PRO A 107 -11.34 3.34 -3.60
CA PRO A 107 -12.03 3.92 -4.76
C PRO A 107 -12.97 5.05 -4.31
N PHE A 108 -12.92 6.20 -5.00
CA PHE A 108 -13.94 7.23 -4.78
C PHE A 108 -15.20 6.53 -5.25
N SER A 109 -16.18 6.39 -4.36
CA SER A 109 -17.38 5.65 -4.68
C SER A 109 -18.01 6.32 -5.91
N PHE A 110 -18.44 5.51 -6.87
CA PHE A 110 -19.17 5.96 -8.06
C PHE A 110 -20.49 6.69 -7.71
N SER A 111 -20.83 6.79 -6.42
CA SER A 111 -21.96 7.55 -5.88
C SER A 111 -21.74 9.07 -5.87
N GLU A 112 -20.53 9.58 -6.09
CA GLU A 112 -20.25 11.02 -6.24
C GLU A 112 -20.29 11.51 -7.70
N PHE A 113 -20.63 10.64 -8.66
CA PHE A 113 -20.70 10.98 -10.10
C PHE A 113 -22.14 11.04 -10.65
N LEU A 114 -23.09 11.53 -9.86
CA LEU A 114 -24.47 11.79 -10.27
C LEU A 114 -24.87 13.23 -9.96
#